data_AF-H0EQX9-F1
#
_entry.id   AF-H0EQX9-F1
#
_cell.length_a   1.000
_cell.length_b   1.000
_cell.length_c   1.000
_cell.angle_alpha   90.00
_cell.angle_beta   90.00
_cell.angle_gamma   90.00
#
_symmetry.space_group_name_H-M   'P 1'
#
loop_
_entity.id
_entity.type
_entity.pdbx_description
1 polymer ?
#
loop_
_entity_poly.entity_id
_entity_poly.type
_entity_poly.pdbx_seq_one_letter_code
_entity_poly.pdbx_strand_id
1 'polypeptide(L)'
;MLGRRLIQTIEPENVKAVLATQFKDFGLPETRIGAFEPIFGHGIFTTNGPEWEASRALLRPSFTRSQVGDIATFEVHIKKLLARIPRDGSTVDLQDLFFELTLDSATDFLFGQSTNVLDKSDPNSQRGEEFGEAFGAVTARAGIVGRAGVLAKFLPYTKGRTFDGDKKFVHQYVQGYVQKAVKLYQESLKQGKLEVETNDKYVFLEQLAKTGYPEKKIQDELLNILLAGRDTTAGLLSYLFYHLAREPRIWEKLRAEVLSLGDETPSFEQIKSLKYMQWVLNEGIYYKPDPI
;
A
#
# COMPACT_ATOMS: atom_id res chain seq x y z
N MET A 1 27.13 -5.47 -2.74
CA MET A 1 27.25 -6.73 -1.97
C MET A 1 28.62 -7.39 -2.15
N LEU A 2 29.21 -7.40 -3.34
CA LEU A 2 30.64 -7.70 -3.50
C LEU A 2 31.46 -6.40 -3.47
N GLY A 3 32.55 -6.36 -2.70
CA GLY A 3 33.49 -5.23 -2.66
C GLY A 3 33.03 -3.97 -1.92
N ARG A 4 31.87 -3.99 -1.24
CA ARG A 4 31.41 -2.88 -0.38
C ARG A 4 31.35 -3.34 1.09
N ARG A 5 31.77 -2.47 2.02
CA ARG A 5 31.60 -2.71 3.46
C ARG A 5 30.12 -2.57 3.81
N LEU A 6 29.55 -3.63 4.38
CA LEU A 6 28.21 -3.61 4.98
C LEU A 6 28.37 -3.62 6.50
N ILE A 7 27.68 -2.72 7.19
CA ILE A 7 27.57 -2.72 8.65
C ILE A 7 26.14 -3.14 8.97
N GLN A 8 26.00 -4.22 9.73
CA GLN A 8 24.72 -4.71 10.22
C GLN A 8 24.68 -4.52 11.73
N THR A 9 23.53 -4.07 12.25
CA THR A 9 23.35 -3.87 13.69
C THR A 9 21.91 -4.17 14.07
N ILE A 10 21.75 -4.76 15.26
CA ILE A 10 20.49 -4.95 15.95
C ILE A 10 20.44 -4.16 17.27
N GLU A 11 21.49 -3.38 17.55
CA GLU A 11 21.60 -2.63 18.80
C GLU A 11 20.64 -1.44 18.79
N PRO A 12 19.74 -1.30 19.78
CA PRO A 12 18.70 -0.27 19.78
C PRO A 12 19.25 1.16 19.66
N GLU A 13 20.38 1.46 20.30
CA GLU A 13 20.99 2.79 20.23
C GLU A 13 21.53 3.12 18.83
N ASN A 14 22.05 2.13 18.10
CA ASN A 14 22.47 2.34 16.71
C ASN A 14 21.26 2.54 15.79
N VAL A 15 20.21 1.74 15.97
CA VAL A 15 18.96 1.89 15.20
C VAL A 15 18.33 3.26 15.46
N LYS A 16 18.29 3.69 16.72
CA LYS A 16 17.81 5.02 17.12
C LYS A 16 18.68 6.15 16.56
N ALA A 17 20.00 5.97 16.51
CA ALA A 17 20.89 6.93 15.88
C ALA A 17 20.54 7.12 14.40
N VAL A 18 20.48 6.01 13.65
CA VAL A 18 20.21 6.03 12.19
C VAL A 18 18.81 6.57 11.87
N LEU A 19 17.78 6.14 12.60
CA LEU A 19 16.39 6.42 12.24
C LEU A 19 15.80 7.68 12.91
N ALA A 20 16.45 8.24 13.94
CA ALA A 20 15.91 9.36 14.70
C ALA A 20 16.94 10.44 15.05
N THR A 21 17.93 10.15 15.91
CA THR A 21 18.74 11.22 16.51
C THR A 21 19.81 11.79 15.58
N GLN A 22 20.26 11.01 14.60
CA GLN A 22 21.25 11.40 13.58
C GLN A 22 20.68 11.21 12.17
N PHE A 23 19.35 11.30 11.99
CA PHE A 23 18.66 11.01 10.73
C PHE A 23 19.26 11.72 9.50
N LYS A 24 19.74 12.97 9.67
CA LYS A 24 20.33 13.77 8.58
C LYS A 24 21.67 13.25 8.06
N ASP A 25 22.35 12.41 8.84
CA ASP A 25 23.65 11.84 8.48
C ASP A 25 23.51 10.54 7.65
N PHE A 26 22.28 10.02 7.54
CA PHE A 26 21.97 8.79 6.82
C PHE A 26 20.99 9.04 5.68
N GLY A 27 21.10 8.22 4.64
CA GLY A 27 20.21 8.25 3.49
C GLY A 27 20.03 6.88 2.89
N LEU A 28 19.02 6.75 2.04
CA LEU A 28 18.78 5.55 1.26
C LEU A 28 20.00 5.31 0.34
N PRO A 29 20.54 4.08 0.32
CA PRO A 29 21.70 3.77 -0.51
C PRO A 29 21.32 3.77 -1.99
N GLU A 30 22.25 4.17 -2.86
CA GLU A 30 22.08 4.18 -4.32
C GLU A 30 21.59 2.83 -4.87
N THR A 31 22.01 1.72 -4.27
CA THR A 31 21.56 0.38 -4.69
C THR A 31 20.08 0.17 -4.45
N ARG A 32 19.52 0.73 -3.37
CA ARG A 32 18.08 0.72 -3.12
C ARG A 32 17.38 1.65 -4.09
N ILE A 33 17.86 2.88 -4.21
CA ILE A 33 17.26 3.89 -5.10
C ILE A 33 17.19 3.34 -6.53
N GLY A 34 18.31 2.85 -7.08
CA GLY A 34 18.36 2.27 -8.42
C GLY A 34 17.54 0.99 -8.63
N ALA A 35 17.14 0.30 -7.55
CA ALA A 35 16.24 -0.86 -7.65
C ALA A 35 14.76 -0.47 -7.72
N PHE A 36 14.38 0.68 -7.13
CA PHE A 36 12.99 1.09 -6.98
C PHE A 36 12.59 2.27 -7.85
N GLU A 37 13.48 3.26 -8.04
CA GLU A 37 13.23 4.44 -8.89
C GLU A 37 12.76 4.08 -10.30
N PRO A 38 13.29 3.03 -10.97
CA PRO A 38 12.77 2.63 -12.28
C PRO A 38 11.31 2.18 -12.30
N ILE A 39 10.72 1.84 -11.13
CA ILE A 39 9.36 1.32 -11.00
C ILE A 39 8.42 2.38 -10.41
N PHE A 40 8.89 3.10 -9.38
CA PHE A 40 8.05 4.03 -8.61
C PHE A 40 8.36 5.49 -8.91
N GLY A 41 9.38 5.78 -9.73
CA GLY A 41 9.83 7.14 -10.04
C GLY A 41 10.40 7.87 -8.84
N HIS A 42 10.38 9.20 -8.88
CA HIS A 42 10.90 10.07 -7.81
C HIS A 42 9.82 10.36 -6.76
N GLY A 43 9.95 9.79 -5.57
CA GLY A 43 9.01 10.00 -4.47
C GLY A 43 9.63 9.63 -3.11
N ILE A 44 8.76 9.49 -2.10
CA ILE A 44 9.19 9.34 -0.69
C ILE A 44 10.12 8.14 -0.43
N PHE A 45 10.09 7.08 -1.26
CA PHE A 45 10.99 5.95 -1.07
C PHE A 45 12.25 6.01 -1.92
N THR A 46 12.38 6.94 -2.87
CA THR A 46 13.50 6.96 -3.83
C THR A 46 14.35 8.23 -3.75
N THR A 47 14.03 9.12 -2.80
CA THR A 47 14.69 10.41 -2.60
C THR A 47 15.30 10.51 -1.20
N ASN A 48 16.24 11.45 -1.02
CA ASN A 48 16.89 11.76 0.26
C ASN A 48 16.81 13.26 0.55
N GLY A 49 17.02 13.66 1.81
CA GLY A 49 17.18 15.07 2.18
C GLY A 49 15.95 15.94 1.85
N PRO A 50 16.13 17.17 1.32
CA PRO A 50 15.03 18.10 1.07
C PRO A 50 13.93 17.58 0.12
N GLU A 51 14.29 16.75 -0.86
CA GLU A 51 13.32 16.16 -1.78
C GLU A 51 12.39 15.18 -1.05
N TRP A 52 12.97 14.34 -0.18
CA TRP A 52 12.21 13.44 0.69
C TRP A 52 11.31 14.21 1.65
N GLU A 53 11.80 15.30 2.25
CA GLU A 53 11.01 16.16 3.14
C GLU A 53 9.81 16.75 2.40
N ALA A 54 10.00 17.20 1.15
CA ALA A 54 8.94 17.72 0.30
C ALA A 54 7.90 16.64 -0.03
N SER A 55 8.31 15.44 -0.47
CA SER A 55 7.40 14.31 -0.70
C SER A 55 6.60 13.98 0.56
N ARG A 56 7.27 13.86 1.72
CA ARG A 56 6.63 13.58 3.01
C ARG A 56 5.62 14.64 3.43
N ALA A 57 5.92 15.91 3.18
CA ALA A 57 5.01 17.03 3.47
C ALA A 57 3.72 16.94 2.66
N LEU A 58 3.78 16.46 1.41
CA LEU A 58 2.60 16.24 0.57
C LEU A 58 1.71 15.11 1.11
N LEU A 59 2.31 14.05 1.67
CA LEU A 59 1.55 12.90 2.14
C LEU A 59 0.82 13.13 3.46
N ARG A 60 1.44 13.93 4.35
CA ARG A 60 1.00 14.08 5.75
C ARG A 60 -0.49 14.42 5.92
N PRO A 61 -1.12 15.32 5.13
CA PRO A 61 -2.52 15.67 5.31
C PRO A 61 -3.48 14.50 5.08
N SER A 62 -3.10 13.54 4.21
CA SER A 62 -3.89 12.34 3.91
C SER A 62 -4.00 11.39 5.10
N PHE A 63 -3.04 11.40 6.02
CA PHE A 63 -2.99 10.49 7.17
C PHE A 63 -3.45 11.16 8.48
N THR A 64 -4.29 12.19 8.37
CA THR A 64 -4.97 12.77 9.55
C THR A 64 -6.06 11.83 10.05
N ARG A 65 -6.39 11.93 11.35
CA ARG A 65 -7.35 11.03 12.02
C ARG A 65 -8.71 10.98 11.32
N SER A 66 -9.17 12.09 10.76
CA SER A 66 -10.46 12.17 10.06
C SER A 66 -10.49 11.31 8.79
N GLN A 67 -9.35 11.17 8.09
CA GLN A 67 -9.27 10.38 6.86
C GLN A 67 -9.02 8.90 7.12
N VAL A 68 -8.23 8.59 8.15
CA VAL A 68 -7.98 7.19 8.57
C VAL A 68 -9.19 6.59 9.30
N GLY A 69 -10.07 7.43 9.84
CA GLY A 69 -11.28 7.03 10.55
C GLY A 69 -12.49 6.72 9.67
N ASP A 70 -12.38 6.79 8.33
CA ASP A 70 -13.47 6.46 7.41
C ASP A 70 -13.68 4.93 7.30
N ILE A 71 -14.31 4.37 8.32
CA ILE A 71 -14.65 2.94 8.39
C ILE A 71 -15.66 2.56 7.32
N ALA A 72 -16.54 3.47 6.92
CA ALA A 72 -17.57 3.18 5.94
C ALA A 72 -16.95 2.75 4.60
N THR A 73 -15.88 3.43 4.16
CA THR A 73 -15.13 3.01 2.97
C THR A 73 -14.50 1.62 3.14
N PHE A 74 -13.89 1.31 4.28
CA PHE A 74 -13.29 -0.01 4.52
C PHE A 74 -14.34 -1.12 4.59
N GLU A 75 -15.50 -0.86 5.19
CA GLU A 75 -16.60 -1.82 5.34
C GLU A 75 -17.13 -2.30 3.98
N VAL A 76 -17.16 -1.42 2.97
CA VAL A 76 -17.53 -1.81 1.59
C VAL A 76 -16.59 -2.89 1.05
N HIS A 77 -15.28 -2.71 1.20
CA HIS A 77 -14.28 -3.66 0.72
C HIS A 77 -14.27 -4.95 1.55
N ILE A 78 -14.47 -4.86 2.87
CA ILE A 78 -14.61 -6.05 3.74
C ILE A 78 -15.83 -6.88 3.37
N LYS A 79 -16.98 -6.27 3.06
CA LYS A 79 -18.16 -7.01 2.59
C LYS A 79 -17.90 -7.76 1.29
N LYS A 80 -17.20 -7.13 0.34
CA LYS A 80 -16.79 -7.78 -0.92
C LYS A 80 -15.85 -8.97 -0.66
N LEU A 81 -14.88 -8.80 0.23
CA LEU A 81 -13.99 -9.88 0.67
C LEU A 81 -14.79 -11.06 1.26
N LEU A 82 -15.67 -10.79 2.22
CA LEU A 82 -16.46 -11.82 2.91
C LEU A 82 -17.40 -12.57 1.95
N ALA A 83 -17.87 -11.93 0.88
CA ALA A 83 -18.66 -12.56 -0.17
C ALA A 83 -17.85 -13.54 -1.02
N ARG A 84 -16.51 -13.39 -1.06
CA ARG A 84 -15.59 -14.29 -1.78
C ARG A 84 -15.18 -15.52 -0.95
N ILE A 85 -15.46 -15.53 0.35
CA ILE A 85 -15.14 -16.66 1.23
C ILE A 85 -16.27 -17.70 1.14
N PRO A 86 -15.98 -18.94 0.70
CA PRO A 86 -16.99 -19.98 0.57
C PRO A 86 -17.56 -20.39 1.93
N ARG A 87 -18.85 -20.73 1.96
CA ARG A 87 -19.60 -21.13 3.17
C ARG A 87 -19.88 -22.62 3.25
N ASP A 88 -19.39 -23.39 2.28
CA ASP A 88 -19.59 -24.82 2.13
C ASP A 88 -18.55 -25.68 2.88
N GLY A 89 -17.62 -25.04 3.58
CA GLY A 89 -16.54 -25.71 4.32
C GLY A 89 -15.31 -26.03 3.47
N SER A 90 -15.25 -25.58 2.21
CA SER A 90 -14.05 -25.72 1.38
C SER A 90 -12.87 -24.87 1.90
N THR A 91 -11.66 -25.30 1.58
CA THR A 91 -10.43 -24.55 1.88
C THR A 91 -10.33 -23.33 0.97
N VAL A 92 -9.96 -22.20 1.54
CA VAL A 92 -9.75 -20.93 0.82
C VAL A 92 -8.33 -20.43 1.06
N ASP A 93 -7.70 -19.88 0.01
CA ASP A 93 -6.47 -19.11 0.16
C ASP A 93 -6.83 -17.66 0.49
N LEU A 94 -6.51 -17.23 1.72
CA LEU A 94 -6.77 -15.86 2.16
C LEU A 94 -5.70 -14.88 1.69
N GLN A 95 -4.50 -15.36 1.29
CA GLN A 95 -3.41 -14.47 0.90
C GLN A 95 -3.79 -13.64 -0.32
N ASP A 96 -4.24 -14.29 -1.39
CA ASP A 96 -4.67 -13.61 -2.62
C ASP A 96 -5.81 -12.63 -2.33
N LEU A 97 -6.77 -13.04 -1.51
CA LEU A 97 -7.89 -12.19 -1.11
C LEU A 97 -7.46 -10.96 -0.29
N PHE A 98 -6.42 -11.07 0.55
CA PHE A 98 -5.86 -9.90 1.26
C PHE A 98 -5.10 -8.96 0.32
N PHE A 99 -4.42 -9.48 -0.70
CA PHE A 99 -3.81 -8.64 -1.75
C PHE A 99 -4.88 -7.93 -2.60
N GLU A 100 -5.99 -8.60 -2.91
CA GLU A 100 -7.14 -7.99 -3.57
C GLU A 100 -7.77 -6.89 -2.69
N LEU A 101 -8.04 -7.17 -1.41
CA LEU A 101 -8.60 -6.21 -0.45
C LEU A 101 -7.75 -4.95 -0.31
N THR A 102 -6.44 -5.12 -0.15
CA THR A 102 -5.53 -3.99 0.10
C THR A 102 -5.28 -3.18 -1.17
N LEU A 103 -5.34 -3.80 -2.35
CA LEU A 103 -5.33 -3.09 -3.61
C LEU A 103 -6.60 -2.23 -3.78
N ASP A 104 -7.79 -2.81 -3.58
CA ASP A 104 -9.06 -2.09 -3.69
C ASP A 104 -9.16 -0.94 -2.69
N SER A 105 -8.85 -1.19 -1.42
CA SER A 105 -8.92 -0.15 -0.38
C SER A 105 -7.85 0.94 -0.54
N ALA A 106 -6.61 0.59 -0.94
CA ALA A 106 -5.57 1.60 -1.16
C ALA A 106 -5.87 2.48 -2.39
N THR A 107 -6.38 1.90 -3.48
CA THR A 107 -6.73 2.68 -4.68
C THR A 107 -7.96 3.55 -4.47
N ASP A 108 -8.96 3.07 -3.73
CA ASP A 108 -10.09 3.90 -3.30
C ASP A 108 -9.62 5.08 -2.43
N PHE A 109 -8.78 4.83 -1.44
CA PHE A 109 -8.24 5.88 -0.57
C PHE A 109 -7.35 6.89 -1.32
N LEU A 110 -6.45 6.43 -2.18
CA LEU A 110 -5.46 7.27 -2.84
C LEU A 110 -6.02 7.97 -4.09
N PHE A 111 -6.75 7.23 -4.91
CA PHE A 111 -7.21 7.67 -6.23
C PHE A 111 -8.69 8.09 -6.24
N GLY A 112 -9.42 7.81 -5.15
CA GLY A 112 -10.87 8.02 -5.04
C GLY A 112 -11.69 6.97 -5.79
N GLN A 113 -11.04 5.96 -6.37
CA GLN A 113 -11.63 4.92 -7.20
C GLN A 113 -10.93 3.59 -6.94
N SER A 114 -11.69 2.60 -6.48
CA SER A 114 -11.22 1.22 -6.30
C SER A 114 -10.97 0.54 -7.65
N THR A 115 -10.06 -0.43 -7.67
CA THR A 115 -9.90 -1.35 -8.81
C THR A 115 -11.02 -2.39 -8.91
N ASN A 116 -11.82 -2.54 -7.85
CA ASN A 116 -12.90 -3.50 -7.70
C ASN A 116 -12.51 -4.95 -8.00
N VAL A 117 -11.25 -5.35 -7.73
CA VAL A 117 -10.76 -6.71 -7.98
C VAL A 117 -11.46 -7.76 -7.11
N LEU A 118 -12.02 -7.37 -5.97
CA LEU A 118 -12.81 -8.28 -5.15
C LEU A 118 -14.17 -8.62 -5.79
N ASP A 119 -14.72 -7.75 -6.63
CA ASP A 119 -16.01 -7.93 -7.31
C ASP A 119 -15.82 -8.37 -8.76
N LYS A 120 -15.80 -9.69 -8.97
CA LYS A 120 -15.60 -10.28 -10.31
C LYS A 120 -16.69 -9.96 -11.32
N SER A 121 -17.82 -9.36 -10.91
CA SER A 121 -18.85 -8.88 -11.82
C SER A 121 -18.59 -7.49 -12.37
N ASP A 122 -17.68 -6.73 -11.75
CA ASP A 122 -17.30 -5.39 -12.21
C ASP A 122 -16.46 -5.48 -13.49
N PRO A 123 -16.81 -4.72 -14.56
CA PRO A 123 -16.02 -4.68 -15.79
C PRO A 123 -14.55 -4.26 -15.60
N ASN A 124 -14.24 -3.53 -14.52
CA ASN A 124 -12.89 -3.08 -14.20
C ASN A 124 -12.06 -4.13 -13.44
N SER A 125 -12.69 -5.17 -12.85
CA SER A 125 -12.01 -6.19 -12.03
C SER A 125 -10.87 -6.85 -12.80
N GLN A 126 -11.11 -7.27 -14.04
CA GLN A 126 -10.10 -7.95 -14.86
C GLN A 126 -8.85 -7.08 -15.04
N ARG A 127 -9.03 -5.80 -15.37
CA ARG A 127 -7.91 -4.88 -15.57
C ARG A 127 -7.20 -4.54 -14.26
N GLY A 128 -7.95 -4.51 -13.15
CA GLY A 128 -7.41 -4.36 -11.80
C GLY A 128 -6.55 -5.55 -11.38
N GLU A 129 -6.97 -6.78 -11.72
CA GLU A 129 -6.21 -8.01 -11.46
C GLU A 129 -4.89 -8.02 -12.23
N GLU A 130 -4.94 -7.73 -13.54
CA GLU A 130 -3.74 -7.57 -14.36
C GLU A 130 -2.77 -6.54 -13.77
N PHE A 131 -3.32 -5.46 -13.19
CA PHE A 131 -2.54 -4.42 -12.52
C PHE A 131 -1.91 -4.92 -11.23
N GLY A 132 -2.67 -5.60 -10.38
CA GLY A 132 -2.16 -6.23 -9.16
C GLY A 132 -1.04 -7.24 -9.42
N GLU A 133 -1.19 -8.07 -10.45
CA GLU A 133 -0.15 -9.02 -10.86
C GLU A 133 1.10 -8.30 -11.37
N ALA A 134 0.94 -7.33 -12.27
CA ALA A 134 2.07 -6.55 -12.80
C ALA A 134 2.81 -5.81 -11.69
N PHE A 135 2.06 -5.18 -10.77
CA PHE A 135 2.59 -4.45 -9.63
C PHE A 135 3.35 -5.37 -8.66
N GLY A 136 2.81 -6.55 -8.36
CA GLY A 136 3.51 -7.55 -7.55
C GLY A 136 4.79 -8.05 -8.21
N ALA A 137 4.76 -8.32 -9.52
CA ALA A 137 5.91 -8.82 -10.26
C ALA A 137 7.06 -7.80 -10.33
N VAL A 138 6.77 -6.51 -10.60
CA VAL A 138 7.80 -5.46 -10.60
C VAL A 138 8.38 -5.23 -9.21
N THR A 139 7.54 -5.28 -8.17
CA THR A 139 7.98 -5.10 -6.77
C THR A 139 8.88 -6.25 -6.32
N ALA A 140 8.50 -7.50 -6.61
CA ALA A 140 9.34 -8.67 -6.35
C ALA A 140 10.70 -8.56 -7.06
N ARG A 141 10.72 -8.01 -8.29
CA ARG A 141 11.96 -7.77 -9.02
C ARG A 141 12.83 -6.69 -8.37
N ALA A 142 12.25 -5.64 -7.78
CA ALA A 142 13.00 -4.64 -7.02
C ALA A 142 13.78 -5.28 -5.86
N GLY A 143 13.16 -6.18 -5.10
CA GLY A 143 13.83 -6.94 -4.03
C GLY A 143 15.00 -7.80 -4.55
N ILE A 144 14.79 -8.50 -5.66
CA ILE A 144 15.85 -9.28 -6.33
C ILE A 144 17.00 -8.38 -6.78
N VAL A 145 16.72 -7.23 -7.42
CA VAL A 145 17.73 -6.26 -7.86
C VAL A 145 18.49 -5.67 -6.66
N GLY A 146 17.79 -5.34 -5.58
CA GLY A 146 18.40 -4.83 -4.35
C GLY A 146 19.40 -5.82 -3.72
N ARG A 147 19.09 -7.12 -3.77
CA ARG A 147 19.96 -8.19 -3.24
C ARG A 147 21.08 -8.59 -4.21
N ALA A 148 20.72 -8.97 -5.43
CA ALA A 148 21.66 -9.53 -6.40
C ALA A 148 22.44 -8.44 -7.18
N GLY A 149 22.03 -7.17 -7.09
CA GLY A 149 22.66 -6.07 -7.84
C GLY A 149 22.68 -6.35 -9.34
N VAL A 150 23.85 -6.20 -9.95
CA VAL A 150 24.04 -6.42 -11.40
C VAL A 150 23.72 -7.84 -11.85
N LEU A 151 23.84 -8.84 -10.96
CA LEU A 151 23.54 -10.25 -11.28
C LEU A 151 22.05 -10.48 -11.51
N ALA A 152 21.18 -9.61 -10.98
CA ALA A 152 19.75 -9.69 -11.22
C ALA A 152 19.40 -9.71 -12.71
N LYS A 153 20.20 -9.05 -13.56
CA LYS A 153 20.00 -9.02 -15.03
C LYS A 153 19.99 -10.41 -15.67
N PHE A 154 20.67 -11.39 -15.07
CA PHE A 154 20.72 -12.77 -15.56
C PHE A 154 19.65 -13.68 -14.94
N LEU A 155 18.98 -13.23 -13.88
CA LEU A 155 17.91 -13.99 -13.25
C LEU A 155 16.61 -13.82 -14.05
N PRO A 156 15.87 -14.93 -14.28
CA PRO A 156 14.57 -14.86 -14.94
C PRO A 156 13.62 -13.96 -14.14
N TYR A 157 12.69 -13.31 -14.84
CA TYR A 157 11.70 -12.41 -14.24
C TYR A 157 10.47 -13.19 -13.76
N THR A 158 9.54 -13.47 -14.65
CA THR A 158 8.37 -14.31 -14.40
C THR A 158 8.00 -14.95 -15.74
N LYS A 159 7.61 -16.23 -15.72
CA LYS A 159 7.33 -16.98 -16.96
C LYS A 159 6.24 -16.26 -17.76
N GLY A 160 6.53 -15.93 -19.02
CA GLY A 160 5.57 -15.27 -19.92
C GLY A 160 5.42 -13.75 -19.75
N ARG A 161 6.15 -13.11 -18.82
CA ARG A 161 6.09 -11.66 -18.58
C ARG A 161 7.45 -11.01 -18.85
N THR A 162 7.45 -9.69 -19.04
CA THR A 162 8.69 -8.90 -19.14
C THR A 162 8.64 -7.74 -18.15
N PHE A 163 9.78 -7.44 -17.52
CA PHE A 163 9.87 -6.34 -16.56
C PHE A 163 9.47 -5.00 -17.18
N ASP A 164 9.93 -4.71 -18.41
CA ASP A 164 9.59 -3.47 -19.10
C ASP A 164 8.11 -3.40 -19.49
N GLY A 165 7.50 -4.52 -19.86
CA GLY A 165 6.06 -4.60 -20.15
C GLY A 165 5.21 -4.31 -18.92
N ASP A 166 5.49 -4.99 -17.80
CA ASP A 166 4.75 -4.80 -16.55
C ASP A 166 4.94 -3.39 -15.99
N LYS A 167 6.18 -2.88 -15.97
CA LYS A 167 6.47 -1.49 -15.57
C LYS A 167 5.67 -0.51 -16.42
N LYS A 168 5.70 -0.65 -17.75
CA LYS A 168 4.96 0.24 -18.65
C LYS A 168 3.46 0.20 -18.35
N PHE A 169 2.91 -0.99 -18.14
CA PHE A 169 1.51 -1.17 -17.81
C PHE A 169 1.14 -0.51 -16.47
N VAL A 170 1.92 -0.72 -15.41
CA VAL A 170 1.73 -0.10 -14.09
C VAL A 170 1.72 1.44 -14.20
N HIS A 171 2.70 2.02 -14.90
CA HIS A 171 2.73 3.46 -15.12
C HIS A 171 1.50 3.94 -15.91
N GLN A 172 1.14 3.30 -17.02
CA GLN A 172 -0.01 3.69 -17.84
C GLN A 172 -1.33 3.59 -17.06
N TYR A 173 -1.46 2.57 -16.21
CA TYR A 173 -2.63 2.38 -15.37
C TYR A 173 -2.82 3.56 -14.41
N VAL A 174 -1.79 3.91 -13.63
CA VAL A 174 -1.85 5.06 -12.71
C VAL A 174 -1.95 6.40 -13.45
N GLN A 175 -1.30 6.52 -14.61
CA GLN A 175 -1.39 7.72 -15.44
C GLN A 175 -2.84 8.04 -15.86
N GLY A 176 -3.65 7.02 -16.13
CA GLY A 176 -5.07 7.19 -16.45
C GLY A 176 -5.85 7.89 -15.33
N TYR A 177 -5.60 7.53 -14.07
CA TYR A 177 -6.21 8.21 -12.92
C TYR A 177 -5.73 9.66 -12.80
N VAL A 178 -4.42 9.89 -12.93
CA VAL A 178 -3.82 11.23 -12.84
C VAL A 178 -4.41 12.16 -13.90
N GLN A 179 -4.44 11.72 -15.16
CA GLN A 179 -4.99 12.51 -16.27
C GLN A 179 -6.46 12.85 -16.07
N LYS A 180 -7.26 11.88 -15.60
CA LYS A 180 -8.68 12.09 -15.29
C LYS A 180 -8.85 13.15 -14.19
N ALA A 181 -8.12 13.04 -13.09
CA ALA A 181 -8.22 13.98 -11.96
C ALA A 181 -7.75 15.38 -12.33
N VAL A 182 -6.61 15.50 -13.02
CA VAL A 182 -6.08 16.80 -13.48
C VAL A 182 -7.04 17.47 -14.46
N LYS A 183 -7.61 16.71 -15.40
CA LYS A 183 -8.60 17.23 -16.36
C LYS A 183 -9.85 17.76 -15.64
N LEU A 184 -10.40 17.00 -14.70
CA LEU A 184 -11.57 17.42 -13.92
C LEU A 184 -11.30 18.71 -13.13
N TYR A 185 -10.11 18.82 -12.52
CA TYR A 185 -9.71 20.03 -11.81
C TYR A 185 -9.55 21.24 -12.76
N GLN A 186 -8.94 21.05 -13.93
CA GLN A 186 -8.83 22.12 -14.93
C GLN A 186 -10.20 22.59 -15.43
N GLU A 187 -11.15 21.67 -15.59
CA GLU A 187 -12.53 21.99 -15.98
C GLU A 187 -13.28 22.74 -14.88
N SER A 188 -13.09 22.39 -13.60
CA SER A 188 -13.70 23.11 -12.48
C SER A 188 -13.17 24.54 -12.35
N LEU A 189 -11.86 24.74 -12.53
CA LEU A 189 -11.24 26.06 -12.57
C LEU A 189 -11.84 26.95 -13.68
N LYS A 190 -12.06 26.39 -14.88
CA LYS A 190 -12.68 27.11 -16.01
C LYS A 190 -14.13 27.49 -15.74
N GLN A 191 -14.84 26.71 -14.95
CA GLN A 191 -16.25 26.94 -14.59
C GLN A 191 -16.42 27.89 -13.40
N GLY A 192 -15.33 28.44 -12.84
CA GLY A 192 -15.39 29.35 -11.68
C GLY A 192 -15.83 28.66 -10.37
N LYS A 193 -15.95 27.32 -10.38
CA LYS A 193 -16.19 26.52 -9.18
C LYS A 193 -14.83 26.20 -8.55
N LEU A 194 -14.39 27.07 -7.64
CA LEU A 194 -13.16 26.87 -6.86
C LEU A 194 -13.24 25.63 -5.95
N GLU A 195 -14.46 25.21 -5.63
CA GLU A 195 -14.75 23.97 -4.93
C GLU A 195 -15.53 23.07 -5.89
N VAL A 196 -14.87 22.04 -6.39
CA VAL A 196 -15.60 20.82 -6.72
C VAL A 196 -16.24 20.42 -5.39
N GLU A 197 -17.57 20.36 -5.32
CA GLU A 197 -18.30 19.67 -4.26
C GLU A 197 -17.86 18.20 -4.31
N THR A 198 -16.69 17.92 -3.78
CA THR A 198 -16.26 16.57 -3.47
C THR A 198 -17.07 16.23 -2.24
N ASN A 199 -17.90 15.18 -2.35
CA ASN A 199 -18.42 14.45 -1.19
C ASN A 199 -17.40 14.49 -0.05
N ASP A 200 -17.84 14.56 1.21
CA ASP A 200 -17.05 14.74 2.46
C ASP A 200 -15.74 13.91 2.64
N LYS A 201 -15.39 13.05 1.67
CA LYS A 201 -14.21 12.20 1.57
C LYS A 201 -13.02 12.94 0.94
N TYR A 202 -11.92 13.02 1.68
CA TYR A 202 -10.64 13.50 1.16
C TYR A 202 -10.02 12.46 0.22
N VAL A 203 -9.70 12.86 -1.01
CA VAL A 203 -8.97 12.02 -1.97
C VAL A 203 -7.59 12.61 -2.23
N PHE A 204 -6.54 11.82 -1.98
CA PHE A 204 -5.16 12.31 -2.09
C PHE A 204 -4.80 12.80 -3.50
N LEU A 205 -5.18 12.06 -4.55
CA LEU A 205 -4.95 12.45 -5.94
C LEU A 205 -5.58 13.82 -6.28
N GLU A 206 -6.77 14.12 -5.78
CA GLU A 206 -7.43 15.40 -6.04
C GLU A 206 -6.68 16.56 -5.38
N GLN A 207 -6.14 16.35 -4.18
CA GLN A 207 -5.32 17.36 -3.52
C GLN A 207 -4.00 17.59 -4.26
N LEU A 208 -3.36 16.52 -4.75
CA LEU A 208 -2.19 16.65 -5.60
C LEU A 208 -2.50 17.39 -6.90
N ALA A 209 -3.66 17.16 -7.52
CA ALA A 209 -4.07 17.89 -8.72
C ALA A 209 -4.19 19.41 -8.45
N LYS A 210 -4.66 19.81 -7.25
CA LYS A 210 -4.77 21.23 -6.84
C LYS A 210 -3.43 21.94 -6.70
N THR A 211 -2.34 21.22 -6.40
CA THR A 211 -1.00 21.82 -6.23
C THR A 211 -0.40 22.37 -7.53
N GLY A 212 -0.88 21.91 -8.69
CA GLY A 212 -0.31 22.26 -10.00
C GLY A 212 1.02 21.56 -10.31
N TYR A 213 1.41 20.51 -9.57
CA TYR A 213 2.58 19.72 -9.92
C TYR A 213 2.44 19.05 -11.31
N PRO A 214 3.56 18.79 -12.00
CA PRO A 214 3.54 17.99 -13.23
C PRO A 214 2.92 16.61 -12.99
N GLU A 215 2.13 16.11 -13.96
CA GLU A 215 1.46 14.80 -13.88
C GLU A 215 2.41 13.66 -13.50
N LYS A 216 3.66 13.72 -13.98
CA LYS A 216 4.69 12.73 -13.66
C LYS A 216 5.02 12.69 -12.17
N LYS A 217 5.14 13.85 -11.52
CA LYS A 217 5.40 13.91 -10.08
C LYS A 217 4.21 13.36 -9.28
N ILE A 218 2.99 13.67 -9.70
CA ILE A 218 1.78 13.13 -9.08
C ILE A 218 1.75 11.60 -9.20
N GLN A 219 2.02 11.07 -10.40
CA GLN A 219 2.11 9.64 -10.64
C GLN A 219 3.14 8.96 -9.73
N ASP A 220 4.34 9.54 -9.61
CA ASP A 220 5.43 8.96 -8.84
C ASP A 220 5.09 8.87 -7.35
N GLU A 221 4.51 9.93 -6.77
CA GLU A 221 4.06 9.91 -5.36
C GLU A 221 2.96 8.86 -5.14
N LEU A 222 2.00 8.75 -6.06
CA LEU A 222 0.92 7.76 -5.98
C LEU A 222 1.43 6.32 -6.01
N LEU A 223 2.37 6.02 -6.91
CA LEU A 223 3.00 4.69 -7.00
C LEU A 223 3.75 4.34 -5.73
N ASN A 224 4.47 5.32 -5.15
CA ASN A 224 5.20 5.13 -3.90
C ASN A 224 4.26 4.77 -2.73
N ILE A 225 3.14 5.47 -2.57
CA ILE A 225 2.22 5.21 -1.44
C ILE A 225 1.42 3.92 -1.66
N LEU A 226 1.03 3.62 -2.90
CA LEU A 226 0.31 2.39 -3.21
C LEU A 226 1.14 1.16 -2.82
N LEU A 227 2.45 1.18 -3.09
CA LEU A 227 3.38 0.15 -2.62
C LEU A 227 3.31 -0.04 -1.10
N ALA A 228 3.35 1.07 -0.35
CA ALA A 228 3.32 1.03 1.11
C ALA A 228 1.99 0.50 1.65
N GLY A 229 0.86 0.87 1.04
CA GLY A 229 -0.48 0.50 1.52
C GLY A 229 -0.89 -0.94 1.19
N ARG A 230 -0.50 -1.44 0.01
CA ARG A 230 -0.91 -2.75 -0.51
C ARG A 230 -0.16 -3.90 0.17
N ASP A 231 1.13 -4.02 -0.12
CA ASP A 231 1.89 -5.24 0.15
C ASP A 231 2.19 -5.44 1.65
N THR A 232 2.40 -4.35 2.39
CA THR A 232 2.70 -4.42 3.83
C THR A 232 1.50 -4.96 4.61
N THR A 233 0.30 -4.40 4.35
CA THR A 233 -0.96 -4.78 4.99
C THR A 233 -1.38 -6.19 4.58
N ALA A 234 -1.32 -6.52 3.28
CA ALA A 234 -1.69 -7.85 2.79
C ALA A 234 -0.81 -8.94 3.41
N GLY A 235 0.51 -8.70 3.48
CA GLY A 235 1.43 -9.64 4.10
C GLY A 235 1.21 -9.77 5.61
N LEU A 236 0.84 -8.69 6.31
CA LEU A 236 0.52 -8.74 7.74
C LEU A 236 -0.73 -9.59 7.98
N LEU A 237 -1.82 -9.33 7.26
CA LEU A 237 -3.04 -10.12 7.36
C LEU A 237 -2.80 -11.59 7.02
N SER A 238 -2.06 -11.87 5.94
CA SER A 238 -1.69 -13.24 5.56
C SER A 238 -0.96 -13.96 6.70
N TYR A 239 0.02 -13.29 7.32
CA TYR A 239 0.80 -13.85 8.42
C TYR A 239 -0.03 -14.05 9.70
N LEU A 240 -0.87 -13.07 10.03
CA LEU A 240 -1.77 -13.16 11.18
C LEU A 240 -2.73 -14.34 11.05
N PHE A 241 -3.42 -14.46 9.91
CA PHE A 241 -4.37 -15.55 9.71
C PHE A 241 -3.69 -16.92 9.58
N TYR A 242 -2.46 -16.97 9.08
CA TYR A 242 -1.64 -18.19 9.14
C TYR A 242 -1.46 -18.70 10.58
N HIS A 243 -1.16 -17.81 11.53
CA HIS A 243 -0.99 -18.17 12.95
C HIS A 243 -2.32 -18.39 13.67
N LEU A 244 -3.32 -17.52 13.44
CA LEU A 244 -4.64 -17.66 14.06
C LEU A 244 -5.30 -19.01 13.71
N ALA A 245 -5.11 -19.50 12.48
CA ALA A 245 -5.59 -20.82 12.07
C ALA A 245 -4.92 -21.99 12.82
N ARG A 246 -3.76 -21.77 13.46
CA ARG A 246 -2.95 -22.79 14.15
C ARG A 246 -2.97 -22.66 15.67
N GLU A 247 -3.49 -21.54 16.20
CA GLU A 247 -3.51 -21.22 17.62
C GLU A 247 -4.95 -21.01 18.13
N PRO A 248 -5.73 -22.08 18.34
CA PRO A 248 -7.16 -21.99 18.70
C PRO A 248 -7.41 -21.13 19.93
N ARG A 249 -6.52 -21.19 20.94
CA ARG A 249 -6.62 -20.39 22.17
C ARG A 249 -6.56 -18.88 21.88
N ILE A 250 -5.70 -18.47 20.94
CA ILE A 250 -5.55 -17.06 20.57
C ILE A 250 -6.77 -16.62 19.76
N TRP A 251 -7.21 -17.45 18.81
CA TRP A 251 -8.41 -17.23 18.01
C TRP A 251 -9.66 -17.05 18.87
N GLU A 252 -9.92 -17.97 19.80
CA GLU A 252 -11.10 -17.92 20.69
C GLU A 252 -11.12 -16.65 21.53
N LYS A 253 -9.96 -16.27 22.10
CA LYS A 253 -9.84 -15.05 22.91
C LYS A 253 -10.03 -13.77 22.09
N LEU A 254 -9.45 -13.71 20.89
CA LEU A 254 -9.64 -12.58 19.98
C LEU A 254 -11.10 -12.49 19.52
N ARG A 255 -11.70 -13.61 19.12
CA ARG A 255 -13.10 -13.68 18.70
C ARG A 255 -14.05 -13.25 19.82
N ALA A 256 -13.81 -13.65 21.07
CA ALA A 256 -14.61 -13.22 22.20
C ALA A 256 -14.55 -11.70 22.42
N GLU A 257 -13.36 -11.08 22.27
CA GLU A 257 -13.22 -9.62 22.35
C GLU A 257 -13.97 -8.92 21.22
N VAL A 258 -13.85 -9.39 19.97
CA VAL A 258 -14.55 -8.79 18.82
C VAL A 258 -16.08 -8.94 18.94
N LEU A 259 -16.57 -10.12 19.34
CA LEU A 259 -18.02 -10.36 19.51
C LEU A 259 -18.64 -9.53 20.63
N SER A 260 -17.85 -8.99 21.57
CA SER A 260 -18.37 -8.10 22.61
C SER A 260 -18.90 -6.76 22.08
N LEU A 261 -18.56 -6.40 20.83
CA LEU A 261 -19.08 -5.21 20.17
C LEU A 261 -20.48 -5.38 19.57
N GLY A 262 -20.98 -6.63 19.43
CA GLY A 262 -22.24 -6.93 18.76
C GLY A 262 -22.13 -7.04 17.24
N ASP A 263 -23.28 -7.03 16.56
CA ASP A 263 -23.39 -7.26 15.11
C ASP A 263 -23.39 -5.96 14.27
N GLU A 264 -23.41 -4.79 14.92
CA GLU A 264 -23.36 -3.50 14.23
C GLU A 264 -21.93 -3.18 13.75
N THR A 265 -21.80 -2.45 12.63
CA THR A 265 -20.50 -2.00 12.14
C THR A 265 -19.83 -1.12 13.21
N PRO A 266 -18.65 -1.50 13.74
CA PRO A 266 -18.06 -0.80 14.86
C PRO A 266 -17.49 0.57 14.43
N SER A 267 -17.56 1.54 15.33
CA SER A 267 -16.91 2.84 15.15
C SER A 267 -15.38 2.78 15.34
N PHE A 268 -14.69 3.82 14.90
CA PHE A 268 -13.22 3.88 14.97
C PHE A 268 -12.70 3.84 16.40
N GLU A 269 -13.41 4.48 17.33
CA GLU A 269 -13.06 4.42 18.75
C GLU A 269 -13.29 3.02 19.34
N GLN A 270 -14.35 2.32 18.92
CA GLN A 270 -14.61 0.95 19.38
C GLN A 270 -13.52 -0.01 18.89
N ILE A 271 -13.15 0.03 17.61
CA ILE A 271 -12.04 -0.78 17.07
C ILE A 271 -10.74 -0.47 17.82
N LYS A 272 -10.45 0.81 18.06
CA LYS A 272 -9.27 1.24 18.82
C LYS A 272 -9.34 0.90 20.31
N SER A 273 -10.49 0.51 20.85
CA SER A 273 -10.60 0.07 22.23
C SER A 273 -10.29 -1.42 22.42
N LEU A 274 -10.27 -2.21 21.35
CA LEU A 274 -9.98 -3.65 21.38
C LEU A 274 -8.50 -3.90 21.68
N LYS A 275 -8.21 -4.15 22.96
CA LYS A 275 -6.86 -4.22 23.49
C LYS A 275 -6.14 -5.51 23.08
N TYR A 276 -6.85 -6.64 23.13
CA TYR A 276 -6.29 -7.93 22.73
C TYR A 276 -6.05 -7.98 21.23
N MET A 277 -6.94 -7.43 20.41
CA MET A 277 -6.72 -7.23 18.98
C MET A 277 -5.45 -6.42 18.71
N GLN A 278 -5.21 -5.32 19.42
CA GLN A 278 -3.96 -4.55 19.27
C GLN A 278 -2.72 -5.37 19.63
N TRP A 279 -2.79 -6.20 20.67
CA TRP A 279 -1.69 -7.10 21.00
C TRP A 279 -1.42 -8.11 19.90
N VAL A 280 -2.47 -8.72 19.33
CA VAL A 280 -2.33 -9.65 18.20
C VAL A 280 -1.73 -8.94 16.99
N LEU A 281 -2.17 -7.72 16.66
CA LEU A 281 -1.60 -6.93 15.56
C LEU A 281 -0.12 -6.58 15.81
N ASN A 282 0.22 -6.10 17.01
CA ASN A 282 1.60 -5.75 17.37
C ASN A 282 2.52 -6.98 17.33
N GLU A 283 2.04 -8.12 17.81
CA GLU A 283 2.76 -9.39 17.75
C GLU A 283 2.94 -9.85 16.29
N GLY A 284 1.91 -9.71 15.46
CA GLY A 284 2.00 -9.99 14.02
C GLY A 284 3.04 -9.12 13.32
N ILE A 285 3.12 -7.83 13.64
CA ILE A 285 4.15 -6.92 13.12
C ILE A 285 5.53 -7.34 13.60
N TYR A 286 5.68 -7.73 14.87
CA TYR A 286 6.96 -8.15 15.44
C TYR A 286 7.48 -9.47 14.82
N TYR A 287 6.59 -10.45 14.62
CA TYR A 287 6.95 -11.77 14.13
C TYR A 287 7.00 -11.89 12.62
N LYS A 288 6.26 -11.06 11.87
CA LYS A 288 6.33 -11.06 10.42
C LYS A 288 7.76 -10.71 10.01
N PRO A 289 8.52 -11.64 9.40
CA PRO A 289 9.72 -11.24 8.71
C PRO A 289 9.24 -10.39 7.52
N ASP A 290 9.50 -9.10 7.52
CA ASP A 290 9.20 -8.28 6.34
C ASP A 290 9.91 -8.94 5.14
N PRO A 291 9.18 -9.36 4.10
CA PRO A 291 9.82 -9.80 2.88
C PRO A 291 10.39 -8.55 2.21
N ILE A 292 11.65 -8.25 2.51
CA ILE A 292 12.49 -7.32 1.73
C ILE A 292 12.84 -7.99 0.41
#